data_AF-A0A3D6DGN8-F1
#
_entry.id   AF-A0A3D6DGN8-F1
#
_cell.length_a   1.000
_cell.length_b   1.000
_cell.length_c   1.000
_cell.angle_alpha   90.00
_cell.angle_beta   90.00
_cell.angle_gamma   90.00
#
_symmetry.space_group_name_H-M   'P 1'
#
loop_
_entity.id
_entity.type
_entity.pdbx_description
1 polymer ?
#
loop_
_entity_poly.entity_id
_entity_poly.type
_entity_poly.pdbx_seq_one_letter_code
_entity_poly.pdbx_strand_id
1 'polypeptide(L)'
;MGRSRFFLMVAMAWATSHAQGQQEDWSLDVRLLTSLSVGRPALGEGVGWRGQSLQQIDSPLFSRWGQQGTRSYGVSVRRRLGKVGQLAFGFEQTRRIWSVQADWMPAMNSAPLSTVTMDWIVASYSLPILYRTEVTLVPGWRLGAGGGVVMEVLPTNAFASESSEDAGNVFALEHNSLRYNWLVWGLGLELGIVREGDDADLHIGGVLRPLIQPLFQGELTARWNVGQPDAALRQMTRALDGSWWGLDIRLILH
;
A
#
# COMPACT_ATOMS: atom_id res chain seq x y z
N MET A 1 -49.25 38.04 -1.45
CA MET A 1 -47.90 37.63 -1.90
C MET A 1 -46.92 38.76 -1.59
N GLY A 2 -45.77 38.45 -0.96
CA GLY A 2 -44.61 39.36 -0.95
C GLY A 2 -44.17 39.98 0.39
N ARG A 3 -44.16 39.22 1.50
CA ARG A 3 -43.43 39.61 2.74
C ARG A 3 -42.59 38.44 3.22
N SER A 4 -41.34 38.30 2.75
CA SER A 4 -40.40 37.25 3.26
C SER A 4 -38.97 37.36 2.69
N ARG A 5 -38.39 38.54 2.46
CA ARG A 5 -36.99 38.60 1.94
C ARG A 5 -36.04 39.58 2.61
N PHE A 6 -36.47 40.34 3.61
CA PHE A 6 -35.61 41.35 4.25
C PHE A 6 -35.08 40.99 5.65
N PHE A 7 -35.57 39.92 6.28
CA PHE A 7 -35.10 39.51 7.61
C PHE A 7 -33.97 38.48 7.62
N LEU A 8 -33.63 37.88 6.47
CA LEU A 8 -32.58 36.86 6.40
C LEU A 8 -31.16 37.41 6.22
N MET A 9 -31.02 38.69 5.82
CA MET A 9 -29.70 39.29 5.54
C MET A 9 -29.08 40.02 6.74
N VAL A 10 -29.83 40.26 7.81
CA VAL A 10 -29.33 40.94 9.02
C VAL A 10 -28.98 39.92 10.14
N ALA A 11 -29.50 38.70 10.08
CA ALA A 11 -29.14 37.62 11.00
C ALA A 11 -27.81 36.90 10.64
N MET A 12 -27.31 37.05 9.41
CA MET A 12 -25.98 36.52 9.02
C MET A 12 -24.81 37.47 9.32
N ALA A 13 -25.07 38.75 9.59
CA ALA A 13 -24.02 39.76 9.78
C ALA A 13 -23.69 40.04 11.26
N TRP A 14 -24.42 39.45 12.21
CA TRP A 14 -24.29 39.70 13.66
C TRP A 14 -23.94 38.45 14.47
N ALA A 15 -23.35 37.43 13.82
CA ALA A 15 -22.65 36.33 14.47
C ALA A 15 -21.13 36.32 14.16
N THR A 16 -20.59 37.41 13.60
CA THR A 16 -19.17 37.56 13.26
C THR A 16 -18.37 38.33 14.33
N SER A 17 -18.96 38.61 15.49
CA SER A 17 -18.29 39.28 16.59
C SER A 17 -18.29 38.39 17.83
N HIS A 18 -17.46 37.34 17.80
CA HIS A 18 -16.74 36.69 18.91
C HIS A 18 -16.34 35.25 18.53
N ALA A 19 -15.22 35.10 17.83
CA ALA A 19 -14.50 33.82 17.78
C ALA A 19 -13.00 34.10 17.75
N GLN A 20 -12.49 34.53 18.89
CA GLN A 20 -11.07 34.43 19.19
C GLN A 20 -10.77 32.93 19.34
N GLY A 21 -10.39 32.28 18.23
CA GLY A 21 -9.72 30.97 18.18
C GLY A 21 -10.43 29.80 18.89
N GLN A 22 -11.55 29.32 18.38
CA GLN A 22 -11.92 27.90 18.57
C GLN A 22 -11.27 27.11 17.45
N GLN A 23 -10.07 26.60 17.71
CA GLN A 23 -9.43 25.62 16.84
C GLN A 23 -10.26 24.34 16.95
N GLU A 24 -10.86 23.89 15.84
CA GLU A 24 -11.71 22.69 15.85
C GLU A 24 -10.94 21.49 16.41
N ASP A 25 -11.55 20.81 17.39
CA ASP A 25 -10.94 19.67 18.07
C ASP A 25 -10.84 18.43 17.16
N TRP A 26 -11.53 18.47 16.03
CA TRP A 26 -11.64 17.40 15.05
C TRP A 26 -11.27 17.91 13.67
N SER A 27 -10.62 17.07 12.87
CA SER A 27 -10.34 17.34 11.46
C SER A 27 -10.47 16.06 10.65
N LEU A 28 -10.81 16.19 9.37
CA LEU A 28 -10.86 15.08 8.41
C LEU A 28 -9.68 15.15 7.45
N ASP A 29 -8.89 14.08 7.38
CA ASP A 29 -7.83 13.94 6.39
C ASP A 29 -8.33 13.11 5.21
N VAL A 30 -8.12 13.60 4.00
CA VAL A 30 -8.17 12.79 2.77
C VAL A 30 -6.74 12.47 2.39
N ARG A 31 -6.40 11.18 2.32
CA ARG A 31 -5.03 10.69 2.18
C ARG A 31 -4.83 9.95 0.87
N LEU A 32 -3.73 10.26 0.20
CA LEU A 32 -3.16 9.49 -0.88
C LEU A 32 -1.75 9.08 -0.47
N LEU A 33 -1.52 7.78 -0.35
CA LEU A 33 -0.21 7.23 -0.09
C LEU A 33 0.25 6.42 -1.29
N THR A 34 1.50 6.63 -1.70
CA THR A 34 2.08 5.89 -2.81
C THR A 34 3.52 5.57 -2.51
N SER A 35 3.89 4.32 -2.68
CA SER A 35 5.30 3.98 -2.73
C SER A 35 5.89 4.49 -4.04
N LEU A 36 7.06 5.10 -3.99
CA LEU A 36 7.82 5.43 -5.19
C LEU A 36 8.55 4.15 -5.66
N SER A 37 8.60 3.95 -6.97
CA SER A 37 9.37 2.84 -7.57
C SER A 37 10.88 3.13 -7.59
N VAL A 38 11.26 4.40 -7.42
CA VAL A 38 12.67 4.85 -7.40
C VAL A 38 13.37 4.27 -6.17
N GLY A 39 14.49 3.58 -6.40
CA GLY A 39 15.31 2.97 -5.33
C GLY A 39 14.79 1.61 -4.83
N ARG A 40 13.79 1.01 -5.49
CA ARG A 40 13.39 -0.37 -5.20
C ARG A 40 14.38 -1.37 -5.84
N PRO A 41 14.64 -2.52 -5.19
CA PRO A 41 15.41 -3.60 -5.79
C PRO A 41 14.73 -4.10 -7.07
N ALA A 42 15.53 -4.59 -8.03
CA ALA A 42 15.00 -5.26 -9.21
C ALA A 42 14.32 -6.59 -8.84
N LEU A 43 13.58 -7.19 -9.78
CA LEU A 43 12.99 -8.52 -9.57
C LEU A 43 14.07 -9.55 -9.21
N GLY A 44 13.84 -10.27 -8.11
CA GLY A 44 14.77 -11.27 -7.58
C GLY A 44 15.84 -10.72 -6.64
N GLU A 45 16.02 -9.40 -6.56
CA GLU A 45 16.97 -8.78 -5.65
C GLU A 45 16.39 -8.60 -4.24
N GLY A 46 17.23 -8.80 -3.23
CA GLY A 46 16.87 -8.64 -1.83
C GLY A 46 16.22 -9.90 -1.22
N VAL A 47 15.52 -9.69 -0.12
CA VAL A 47 14.94 -10.76 0.69
C VAL A 47 13.50 -10.46 1.05
N GLY A 48 12.65 -11.48 0.99
CA GLY A 48 11.30 -11.50 1.50
C GLY A 48 11.25 -11.83 2.99
N TRP A 49 10.11 -12.34 3.43
CA TRP A 49 9.85 -12.63 4.84
C TRP A 49 10.92 -13.56 5.45
N ARG A 50 11.45 -13.20 6.63
CA ARG A 50 12.51 -13.93 7.34
C ARG A 50 13.79 -14.18 6.52
N GLY A 51 14.16 -13.27 5.62
CA GLY A 51 15.43 -13.37 4.88
C GLY A 51 15.40 -14.34 3.70
N GLN A 52 14.22 -14.82 3.30
CA GLN A 52 14.07 -15.67 2.12
C GLN A 52 14.49 -14.91 0.85
N SER A 53 15.42 -15.45 0.06
CA SER A 53 15.82 -14.81 -1.20
C SER A 53 14.61 -14.64 -2.15
N LEU A 54 14.50 -13.49 -2.83
CA LEU A 54 13.43 -13.24 -3.81
C LEU A 54 13.69 -13.90 -5.18
N GLN A 55 14.83 -14.57 -5.34
CA GLN A 55 15.12 -15.42 -6.49
C GLN A 55 15.12 -16.90 -6.07
N GLN A 56 14.67 -17.78 -6.95
CA GLN A 56 14.67 -19.23 -6.72
C GLN A 56 14.93 -19.99 -8.01
N ILE A 57 15.75 -21.04 -7.90
CA ILE A 57 16.01 -21.99 -8.99
C ILE A 57 15.53 -23.36 -8.51
N ASP A 58 14.71 -24.04 -9.31
CA ASP A 58 14.28 -25.43 -9.07
C ASP A 58 14.48 -26.33 -10.30
N SER A 59 15.36 -25.95 -11.24
CA SER A 59 15.53 -26.66 -12.51
C SER A 59 14.20 -26.88 -13.27
N PRO A 60 14.28 -27.04 -14.59
CA PRO A 60 14.48 -25.88 -15.47
C PRO A 60 13.91 -24.51 -15.01
N LEU A 61 13.07 -24.41 -13.99
CA LEU A 61 12.43 -23.18 -13.55
C LEU A 61 13.38 -22.27 -12.76
N PHE A 62 13.55 -21.04 -13.24
CA PHE A 62 14.13 -19.93 -12.48
C PHE A 62 13.06 -18.86 -12.27
N SER A 63 12.76 -18.50 -11.02
CA SER A 63 11.76 -17.47 -10.70
C SER A 63 12.38 -16.31 -9.93
N ARG A 64 11.90 -15.10 -10.23
CA ARG A 64 12.34 -13.83 -9.65
C ARG A 64 11.12 -13.01 -9.24
N TRP A 65 11.08 -12.63 -7.97
CA TRP A 65 9.92 -11.99 -7.35
C TRP A 65 10.25 -10.56 -6.95
N GLY A 66 9.25 -9.69 -6.93
CA GLY A 66 9.44 -8.36 -6.37
C GLY A 66 8.17 -7.54 -6.29
N GLN A 67 8.14 -6.62 -5.33
CA GLN A 67 7.04 -5.69 -5.13
C GLN A 67 7.23 -4.47 -6.05
N GLN A 68 6.31 -4.28 -6.98
CA GLN A 68 6.35 -3.17 -7.94
C GLN A 68 5.92 -1.84 -7.31
N GLY A 69 4.94 -1.90 -6.40
CA GLY A 69 4.44 -0.71 -5.75
C GLY A 69 3.33 -0.99 -4.74
N THR A 70 3.00 0.02 -3.97
CA THR A 70 1.84 0.06 -3.10
C THR A 70 1.17 1.41 -3.24
N ARG A 71 -0.14 1.37 -3.44
CA ARG A 71 -1.00 2.54 -3.53
C ARG A 71 -2.06 2.39 -2.45
N SER A 72 -2.18 3.39 -1.59
CA SER A 72 -3.19 3.45 -0.57
C SER A 72 -3.97 4.74 -0.73
N TYR A 73 -5.29 4.67 -0.62
CA TYR A 73 -6.14 5.85 -0.53
C TYR A 73 -7.09 5.67 0.62
N GLY A 74 -7.39 6.75 1.32
CA GLY A 74 -8.21 6.63 2.50
C GLY A 74 -8.60 7.95 3.11
N VAL A 75 -9.34 7.84 4.19
CA VAL A 75 -9.74 8.96 5.03
C VAL A 75 -9.36 8.67 6.46
N SER A 76 -9.04 9.71 7.22
CA SER A 76 -8.87 9.57 8.66
C SER A 76 -9.44 10.75 9.40
N VAL A 77 -10.09 10.48 10.52
CA VAL A 77 -10.52 11.50 11.45
C VAL A 77 -9.42 11.68 12.49
N ARG A 78 -9.06 12.92 12.77
CA ARG A 78 -8.13 13.26 13.84
C ARG A 78 -8.84 14.02 14.92
N ARG A 79 -8.46 13.72 16.16
CA ARG A 79 -8.87 14.46 17.34
C ARG A 79 -7.65 15.05 18.01
N ARG A 80 -7.69 16.33 18.33
CA ARG A 80 -6.67 16.96 19.16
C ARG A 80 -6.82 16.52 20.61
N LEU A 81 -5.72 16.14 21.24
CA LEU A 81 -5.66 15.71 22.65
C LEU A 81 -4.96 16.73 23.57
N GLY A 82 -4.51 17.86 23.01
CA GLY A 82 -3.82 18.91 23.73
C GLY A 82 -3.07 19.82 22.75
N LYS A 83 -2.08 20.57 23.24
CA LYS A 83 -1.40 21.57 22.39
C LYS A 83 -0.69 20.97 21.16
N VAL A 84 -0.10 19.79 21.31
CA VAL A 84 0.74 19.15 20.27
C VAL A 84 0.27 17.76 19.87
N GLY A 85 -0.48 17.06 20.72
CA GLY A 85 -0.89 15.67 20.51
C GLY A 85 -2.21 15.55 19.76
N GLN A 86 -2.27 14.59 18.85
CA GLN A 86 -3.45 14.22 18.07
C GLN A 86 -3.59 12.70 18.04
N LEU A 87 -4.83 12.23 18.04
CA LEU A 87 -5.18 10.84 17.83
C LEU A 87 -5.89 10.72 16.48
N ALA A 88 -5.41 9.84 15.62
CA ALA A 88 -5.92 9.63 14.28
C ALA A 88 -6.49 8.22 14.14
N PHE A 89 -7.70 8.13 13.57
CA PHE A 89 -8.35 6.88 13.21
C PHE A 89 -8.69 6.93 11.74
N GLY A 90 -8.27 5.92 10.97
CA GLY A 90 -8.49 5.94 9.54
C GLY A 90 -9.08 4.66 8.99
N PHE A 91 -9.46 4.77 7.72
CA PHE A 91 -9.80 3.67 6.85
C PHE A 91 -9.13 3.92 5.50
N GLU A 92 -8.28 2.99 5.09
CA GLU A 92 -7.54 3.08 3.83
C GLU A 92 -7.77 1.80 3.01
N GLN A 93 -7.93 1.92 1.71
CA GLN A 93 -7.81 0.80 0.80
C GLN A 93 -6.39 0.75 0.26
N THR A 94 -5.68 -0.34 0.55
CA THR A 94 -4.29 -0.54 0.15
C THR A 94 -4.22 -1.61 -0.95
N ARG A 95 -3.61 -1.24 -2.08
CA ARG A 95 -3.31 -2.12 -3.22
C ARG A 95 -1.81 -2.32 -3.32
N ARG A 96 -1.36 -3.57 -3.20
CA ARG A 96 0.04 -3.96 -3.40
C ARG A 96 0.16 -4.69 -4.74
N ILE A 97 1.08 -4.21 -5.55
CA ILE A 97 1.35 -4.77 -6.87
C ILE A 97 2.66 -5.54 -6.74
N TRP A 98 2.60 -6.80 -7.13
CA TRP A 98 3.75 -7.68 -7.16
C TRP A 98 3.91 -8.23 -8.57
N SER A 99 5.14 -8.61 -8.89
CA SER A 99 5.46 -9.23 -10.16
C SER A 99 6.39 -10.41 -9.94
N VAL A 100 6.21 -11.42 -10.79
CA VAL A 100 7.04 -12.61 -10.85
C VAL A 100 7.45 -12.79 -12.30
N GLN A 101 8.75 -12.89 -12.52
CA GLN A 101 9.31 -13.29 -13.78
C GLN A 101 9.83 -14.73 -13.63
N ALA A 102 9.38 -15.61 -14.51
CA ALA A 102 9.76 -17.00 -14.53
C ALA A 102 10.37 -17.35 -15.89
N ASP A 103 11.55 -17.97 -15.85
CA ASP A 103 12.25 -18.48 -17.00
C ASP A 103 12.22 -20.01 -16.96
N TRP A 104 11.89 -20.62 -18.10
CA TRP A 104 12.09 -22.05 -18.29
C TRP A 104 13.41 -22.28 -19.00
N MET A 105 14.42 -22.75 -18.27
CA MET A 105 15.79 -22.94 -18.73
C MET A 105 16.33 -24.31 -18.28
N PRO A 106 16.18 -25.36 -19.10
CA PRO A 106 16.83 -26.64 -18.87
C PRO A 106 18.35 -26.50 -18.75
N ALA A 107 18.98 -27.35 -17.93
CA ALA A 107 20.41 -27.26 -17.61
C ALA A 107 21.35 -27.32 -18.84
N MET A 108 20.90 -27.88 -19.96
CA MET A 108 21.67 -27.94 -21.21
C MET A 108 21.61 -26.65 -22.03
N ASN A 109 20.74 -25.70 -21.66
CA ASN A 109 20.55 -24.46 -22.39
C ASN A 109 21.29 -23.32 -21.70
N SER A 110 21.97 -22.49 -22.50
CA SER A 110 22.65 -21.27 -22.03
C SER A 110 21.72 -20.06 -21.95
N ALA A 111 20.45 -20.21 -22.35
CA ALA A 111 19.44 -19.16 -22.34
C ALA A 111 18.05 -19.76 -22.05
N PRO A 112 17.11 -18.97 -21.49
CA PRO A 112 15.72 -19.39 -21.33
C PRO A 112 15.11 -19.83 -22.67
N LEU A 113 14.40 -20.96 -22.65
CA LEU A 113 13.53 -21.37 -23.77
C LEU A 113 12.27 -20.51 -23.83
N SER A 114 11.81 -20.04 -22.67
CA SER A 114 10.68 -19.15 -22.56
C SER A 114 10.80 -18.34 -21.27
N THR A 115 10.30 -17.10 -21.32
CA THR A 115 10.17 -16.20 -20.18
C THR A 115 8.72 -15.73 -20.09
N VAL A 116 8.12 -15.88 -18.93
CA VAL A 116 6.79 -15.35 -18.60
C VAL A 116 6.93 -14.36 -17.45
N THR A 117 6.33 -13.19 -17.59
CA THR A 117 6.20 -12.22 -16.50
C THR A 117 4.73 -12.06 -16.16
N MET A 118 4.41 -12.13 -14.88
CA MET A 118 3.05 -12.09 -14.39
C MET A 118 2.95 -11.13 -13.21
N ASP A 119 2.03 -10.19 -13.32
CA ASP A 119 1.70 -9.26 -12.25
C ASP A 119 0.46 -9.74 -11.50
N TRP A 120 0.44 -9.55 -10.19
CA TRP A 120 -0.77 -9.72 -9.40
C TRP A 120 -0.95 -8.58 -8.41
N ILE A 121 -2.22 -8.25 -8.19
CA ILE A 121 -2.62 -7.17 -7.31
C ILE A 121 -3.32 -7.78 -6.10
N VAL A 122 -2.82 -7.42 -4.93
CA VAL A 122 -3.45 -7.70 -3.66
C VAL A 122 -4.15 -6.45 -3.18
N ALA A 123 -5.45 -6.53 -2.95
CA ALA A 123 -6.22 -5.50 -2.27
C ALA A 123 -6.47 -5.87 -0.81
N SER A 124 -6.39 -4.87 0.05
CA SER A 124 -6.57 -4.98 1.50
C SER A 124 -7.18 -3.68 2.05
N TYR A 125 -7.75 -3.75 3.23
CA TYR A 125 -8.26 -2.59 3.95
C TYR A 125 -7.47 -2.37 5.22
N SER A 126 -6.92 -1.17 5.40
CA SER A 126 -6.11 -0.79 6.54
C SER A 126 -6.90 0.13 7.47
N LEU A 127 -6.86 -0.17 8.77
CA LEU A 127 -7.45 0.60 9.84
C LEU A 127 -6.32 1.13 10.74
N PRO A 128 -5.72 2.28 10.38
CA PRO A 128 -4.69 2.91 11.20
C PRO A 128 -5.28 3.54 12.45
N ILE A 129 -4.63 3.28 13.59
CA ILE A 129 -4.84 3.98 14.87
C ILE A 129 -3.49 4.57 15.28
N LEU A 130 -3.35 5.88 15.15
CA LEU A 130 -2.07 6.56 15.26
C LEU A 130 -2.13 7.69 16.28
N TYR A 131 -1.07 7.81 17.07
CA TYR A 131 -0.79 9.02 17.83
C TYR A 131 0.18 9.88 17.04
N ARG A 132 -0.14 11.16 16.86
CA ARG A 132 0.67 12.12 16.11
C ARG A 132 0.98 13.32 16.98
N THR A 133 2.21 13.79 16.88
CA THR A 133 2.67 15.04 17.49
C THR A 133 2.94 16.04 16.39
N GLU A 134 2.40 17.23 16.51
CA GLU A 134 2.65 18.34 15.59
C GLU A 134 3.22 19.54 16.33
N VAL A 135 4.28 20.12 15.78
CA VAL A 135 4.95 21.31 16.32
C VAL A 135 5.07 22.37 15.24
N THR A 136 4.75 23.61 15.59
CA THR A 136 4.93 24.75 14.69
C THR A 136 6.42 24.99 14.46
N LEU A 137 6.84 25.00 13.19
CA LEU A 137 8.21 25.32 12.79
C LEU A 137 8.39 26.84 12.66
N VAL A 138 7.52 27.43 11.84
CA VAL A 138 7.39 28.88 11.58
C VAL A 138 5.91 29.18 11.34
N PRO A 139 5.45 30.44 11.40
CA PRO A 139 4.07 30.76 11.07
C PRO A 139 3.65 30.17 9.72
N GLY A 140 2.52 29.44 9.70
CA GLY A 140 1.99 28.77 8.51
C GLY A 140 2.58 27.37 8.23
N TRP A 141 3.53 26.88 9.03
CA TRP A 141 4.16 25.57 8.83
C TRP A 141 4.31 24.77 10.12
N ARG A 142 3.93 23.49 10.08
CA ARG A 142 4.13 22.52 11.16
C ARG A 142 4.96 21.32 10.70
N LEU A 143 5.69 20.73 11.63
CA LEU A 143 6.29 19.41 11.49
C LEU A 143 5.44 18.41 12.28
N GLY A 144 5.02 17.34 11.61
CA GLY A 144 4.26 16.25 12.21
C GLY A 144 5.06 14.97 12.19
N ALA A 145 5.08 14.26 13.32
CA ALA A 145 5.58 12.90 13.42
C ALA A 145 4.59 12.07 14.22
N GLY A 146 4.37 10.82 13.83
CA GLY A 146 3.41 9.97 14.50
C GLY A 146 3.69 8.50 14.32
N GLY A 147 3.08 7.72 15.20
CA GLY A 147 3.12 6.28 15.09
C GLY A 147 2.00 5.59 15.84
N GLY A 148 1.83 4.30 15.56
CA GLY A 148 0.82 3.49 16.20
C GLY A 148 0.68 2.15 15.54
N VAL A 149 -0.54 1.61 15.59
CA VAL A 149 -0.87 0.29 15.06
C VAL A 149 -1.73 0.41 13.83
N VAL A 150 -1.58 -0.55 12.93
CA VAL A 150 -2.42 -0.68 11.74
C VAL A 150 -2.97 -2.09 11.73
N MET A 151 -4.29 -2.21 11.74
CA MET A 151 -4.95 -3.48 11.48
C MET A 151 -5.24 -3.55 9.99
N GLU A 152 -4.85 -4.65 9.35
CA GLU A 152 -5.08 -4.87 7.93
C GLU A 152 -6.00 -6.08 7.74
N VAL A 153 -7.06 -5.86 6.98
CA VAL A 153 -8.07 -6.86 6.62
C VAL A 153 -7.81 -7.32 5.19
N LEU A 154 -7.64 -8.62 5.03
CA LEU A 154 -7.38 -9.26 3.73
C LEU A 154 -8.60 -10.08 3.32
N PRO A 155 -9.52 -9.50 2.53
CA PRO A 155 -10.81 -10.12 2.26
C PRO A 155 -10.70 -11.36 1.36
N THR A 156 -9.73 -11.38 0.45
CA THR A 156 -9.62 -12.40 -0.59
C THR A 156 -8.20 -12.89 -0.77
N ASN A 157 -8.09 -14.11 -1.30
CA ASN A 157 -6.85 -14.57 -1.92
C ASN A 157 -6.65 -13.84 -3.25
N ALA A 158 -5.43 -13.84 -3.77
CA ALA A 158 -5.12 -13.31 -5.08
C ALA A 158 -4.61 -14.43 -5.98
N PHE A 159 -5.07 -14.45 -7.23
CA PHE A 159 -4.71 -15.45 -8.21
C PHE A 159 -4.33 -14.75 -9.50
N ALA A 160 -3.30 -15.25 -10.16
CA ALA A 160 -2.91 -14.80 -11.49
C ALA A 160 -2.43 -16.01 -12.29
N SER A 161 -2.63 -15.97 -13.60
CA SER A 161 -2.10 -16.97 -14.52
C SER A 161 -1.73 -16.31 -15.82
N GLU A 162 -0.59 -16.67 -16.38
CA GLU A 162 -0.10 -16.16 -17.64
C GLU A 162 0.58 -17.29 -18.41
N SER A 163 0.63 -17.21 -19.73
CA SER A 163 1.33 -18.20 -20.54
C SER A 163 2.01 -17.59 -21.75
N SER A 164 3.09 -18.20 -22.20
CA SER A 164 3.71 -17.91 -23.49
C SER A 164 3.71 -19.15 -24.36
N GLU A 165 3.54 -18.96 -25.66
CA GLU A 165 3.68 -20.00 -26.67
C GLU A 165 4.83 -19.67 -27.61
N ASP A 166 5.72 -20.63 -27.86
CA ASP A 166 6.78 -20.52 -28.86
C ASP A 166 7.09 -21.88 -29.49
N ALA A 167 7.19 -21.92 -30.81
CA ALA A 167 7.48 -23.13 -31.60
C ALA A 167 6.62 -24.37 -31.22
N GLY A 168 5.35 -24.15 -30.83
CA GLY A 168 4.42 -25.20 -30.41
C GLY A 168 4.56 -25.64 -28.94
N ASN A 169 5.56 -25.12 -28.23
CA ASN A 169 5.73 -25.31 -26.78
C ASN A 169 4.91 -24.27 -26.02
N VAL A 170 4.23 -24.70 -24.96
CA VAL A 170 3.44 -23.82 -24.09
C VAL A 170 4.05 -23.81 -22.70
N PHE A 171 4.49 -22.62 -22.27
CA PHE A 171 4.88 -22.37 -20.88
C PHE A 171 3.75 -21.63 -20.18
N ALA A 172 3.11 -22.30 -19.21
CA ALA A 172 2.04 -21.74 -18.40
C ALA A 172 2.51 -21.52 -16.96
N LEU A 173 2.19 -20.36 -16.41
CA LEU A 173 2.51 -19.93 -15.07
C LEU A 173 1.21 -19.64 -14.33
N GLU A 174 1.04 -20.20 -13.15
CA GLU A 174 -0.08 -19.98 -12.26
C GLU A 174 0.47 -19.56 -10.89
N HIS A 175 -0.07 -18.52 -10.29
CA HIS A 175 0.28 -18.10 -8.94
C HIS A 175 -0.94 -18.00 -8.04
N ASN A 176 -0.88 -18.73 -6.94
CA ASN A 176 -1.91 -18.78 -5.91
C ASN A 176 -1.38 -18.08 -4.65
N SER A 177 -1.87 -16.88 -4.36
CA SER A 177 -1.58 -16.17 -3.11
C SER A 177 -2.67 -16.45 -2.08
N LEU A 178 -2.40 -17.39 -1.18
CA LEU A 178 -3.28 -17.68 -0.05
C LEU A 178 -2.95 -16.73 1.10
N ARG A 179 -3.97 -16.01 1.60
CA ARG A 179 -3.80 -15.12 2.75
C ARG A 179 -3.36 -15.94 3.96
N TYR A 180 -2.41 -15.41 4.72
CA TYR A 180 -1.96 -16.09 5.95
C TYR A 180 -3.01 -16.02 7.06
N ASN A 181 -3.69 -14.87 7.15
CA ASN A 181 -4.79 -14.63 8.07
C ASN A 181 -5.77 -13.62 7.43
N TRP A 182 -7.01 -13.59 7.91
CA TRP A 182 -7.98 -12.57 7.53
C TRP A 182 -7.66 -11.20 8.15
N LEU A 183 -7.01 -11.21 9.32
CA LEU A 183 -6.57 -10.03 10.05
C LEU A 183 -5.06 -10.09 10.29
N VAL A 184 -4.36 -9.03 9.93
CA VAL A 184 -2.92 -8.86 10.13
C VAL A 184 -2.66 -7.57 10.88
N TRP A 185 -1.68 -7.58 11.78
CA TRP A 185 -1.27 -6.40 12.52
C TRP A 185 0.09 -5.90 12.03
N GLY A 186 0.20 -4.58 11.93
CA GLY A 186 1.42 -3.88 11.63
C GLY A 186 1.59 -2.66 12.51
N LEU A 187 2.75 -2.02 12.37
CA LEU A 187 2.96 -0.69 12.89
C LEU A 187 2.70 0.33 11.79
N GLY A 188 2.43 1.55 12.22
CA GLY A 188 2.37 2.71 11.35
C GLY A 188 3.32 3.76 11.87
N LEU A 189 4.18 4.30 11.00
CA LEU A 189 5.05 5.42 11.29
C LEU A 189 4.88 6.46 10.20
N GLU A 190 4.79 7.72 10.60
CA GLU A 190 4.52 8.85 9.71
C GLU A 190 5.38 10.04 10.12
N LEU A 191 5.95 10.74 9.15
CA LEU A 191 6.71 11.96 9.35
C LEU A 191 6.47 12.89 8.17
N GLY A 192 6.21 14.17 8.40
CA GLY A 192 6.06 15.12 7.31
C GLY A 192 5.83 16.54 7.75
N ILE A 193 5.76 17.43 6.76
CA ILE A 193 5.51 18.85 6.94
C ILE A 193 4.06 19.16 6.58
N VAL A 194 3.45 20.07 7.33
CA VAL A 194 2.10 20.57 7.09
C VAL A 194 2.19 22.04 6.78
N ARG A 195 1.63 22.45 5.65
CA ARG A 195 1.41 23.86 5.31
C ARG A 195 -0.03 24.21 5.68
N GLU A 196 -0.18 25.21 6.54
CA GLU A 196 -1.48 25.72 6.97
C GLU A 196 -2.13 26.52 5.84
N GLY A 197 -3.42 26.33 5.66
CA GLY A 197 -4.24 27.06 4.68
C GLY A 197 -5.55 27.52 5.29
N ASP A 198 -6.24 28.41 4.58
CA ASP A 198 -7.47 29.04 5.08
C ASP A 198 -8.63 28.04 5.14
N ASP A 199 -8.80 27.23 4.09
CA ASP A 199 -9.87 26.21 4.00
C ASP A 199 -9.37 24.79 4.33
N ALA A 200 -8.09 24.52 4.10
CA ALA A 200 -7.50 23.20 4.28
C ALA A 200 -5.98 23.26 4.43
N ASP A 201 -5.41 22.36 5.23
CA ASP A 201 -3.96 22.20 5.31
C ASP A 201 -3.46 21.13 4.32
N LEU A 202 -2.23 21.29 3.85
CA LEU A 202 -1.55 20.31 3.00
C LEU A 202 -0.43 19.63 3.78
N HIS A 203 -0.51 18.31 3.91
CA HIS A 203 0.57 17.48 4.45
C HIS A 203 1.34 16.80 3.32
N ILE A 204 2.67 16.83 3.41
CA ILE A 204 3.58 16.03 2.57
C ILE A 204 4.62 15.37 3.47
N GLY A 205 4.74 14.05 3.37
CA GLY A 205 5.59 13.28 4.26
C GLY A 205 5.94 11.88 3.77
N GLY A 206 6.66 11.15 4.61
CA GLY A 206 6.93 9.73 4.46
C GLY A 206 6.07 8.90 5.40
N VAL A 207 5.70 7.71 4.93
CA VAL A 207 5.06 6.66 5.73
C VAL A 207 5.91 5.39 5.70
N LEU A 208 5.94 4.68 6.81
CA LEU A 208 6.47 3.33 6.92
C LEU A 208 5.43 2.44 7.61
N ARG A 209 5.09 1.33 6.97
CA ARG A 209 4.09 0.34 7.41
C ARG A 209 4.75 -1.05 7.49
N PRO A 210 5.50 -1.38 8.54
CA PRO A 210 6.02 -2.72 8.70
C PRO A 210 4.92 -3.63 9.26
N LEU A 211 4.80 -4.83 8.71
CA LEU A 211 3.90 -5.86 9.21
C LEU A 211 4.62 -6.76 10.22
N ILE A 212 3.88 -7.22 11.22
CA ILE A 212 4.41 -8.11 12.27
C ILE A 212 4.30 -9.58 11.84
N GLN A 213 3.53 -9.85 10.77
CA GLN A 213 3.25 -11.18 10.23
C GLN A 213 3.35 -11.15 8.69
N PRO A 214 3.63 -12.29 8.04
CA PRO A 214 3.60 -12.37 6.59
C PRO A 214 2.19 -12.10 6.08
N LEU A 215 2.10 -11.51 4.90
CA LEU A 215 0.81 -11.14 4.31
C LEU A 215 0.19 -12.34 3.58
N PHE A 216 1.00 -13.02 2.76
CA PHE A 216 0.58 -14.15 1.93
C PHE A 216 1.60 -15.27 1.94
N GLN A 217 1.09 -16.48 1.73
CA GLN A 217 1.84 -17.59 1.18
C GLN A 217 1.50 -17.68 -0.31
N GLY A 218 2.48 -17.38 -1.16
CA GLY A 218 2.41 -17.54 -2.61
C GLY A 218 2.88 -18.93 -3.02
N GLU A 219 2.09 -19.62 -3.85
CA GLU A 219 2.47 -20.85 -4.52
C GLU A 219 2.51 -20.59 -6.02
N LEU A 220 3.68 -20.73 -6.62
CA LEU A 220 3.91 -20.63 -8.06
C LEU A 220 3.93 -22.03 -8.64
N THR A 221 3.01 -22.29 -9.55
CA THR A 221 2.96 -23.50 -10.36
C THR A 221 3.37 -23.15 -11.78
N ALA A 222 4.38 -23.82 -12.30
CA ALA A 222 4.84 -23.65 -13.66
C ALA A 222 4.70 -24.97 -14.42
N ARG A 223 4.11 -24.90 -15.61
CA ARG A 223 3.91 -26.04 -16.51
C ARG A 223 4.55 -25.77 -17.85
N TRP A 224 5.39 -26.68 -18.31
CA TRP A 224 6.03 -26.64 -19.62
C TRP A 224 5.44 -27.70 -20.52
N ASN A 225 5.39 -27.42 -21.83
CA ASN A 225 4.88 -28.30 -22.88
C ASN A 225 3.49 -28.85 -22.56
N VAL A 226 2.60 -27.96 -22.12
CA VAL A 226 1.21 -28.32 -21.79
C VAL A 226 0.54 -28.99 -22.98
N GLY A 227 0.03 -30.21 -22.78
CA GLY A 227 -0.63 -31.00 -23.82
C GLY A 227 0.31 -31.88 -24.66
N GLN A 228 1.62 -31.87 -24.38
CA GLN A 228 2.59 -32.73 -25.05
C GLN A 228 3.08 -33.88 -24.16
N PRO A 229 3.68 -34.95 -24.74
CA PRO A 229 4.16 -36.11 -23.97
C PRO A 229 5.28 -35.82 -22.98
N ASP A 230 6.03 -34.73 -23.17
CA ASP A 230 7.16 -34.30 -22.33
C ASP A 230 6.78 -33.16 -21.36
N ALA A 231 5.48 -33.01 -21.08
CA ALA A 231 4.98 -32.01 -20.14
C ALA A 231 5.66 -32.12 -18.77
N ALA A 232 6.08 -30.98 -18.23
CA ALA A 232 6.77 -30.92 -16.95
C ALA A 232 6.09 -29.92 -16.01
N LEU A 233 6.03 -30.27 -14.72
CA LEU A 233 5.46 -29.47 -13.66
C LEU A 233 6.53 -29.09 -12.64
N ARG A 234 6.57 -27.83 -12.23
CA ARG A 234 7.38 -27.32 -11.13
C ARG A 234 6.54 -26.47 -10.21
N GLN A 235 6.83 -26.53 -8.92
CA GLN A 235 6.11 -25.80 -7.90
C GLN A 235 7.10 -25.13 -6.94
N MET A 236 6.86 -23.86 -6.64
CA MET A 236 7.66 -23.10 -5.69
C MET A 236 6.73 -22.40 -4.70
N THR A 237 7.13 -22.34 -3.44
CA THR A 237 6.36 -21.66 -2.39
C THR A 237 7.16 -20.52 -1.78
N ARG A 238 6.51 -19.38 -1.53
CA ARG A 238 7.11 -18.19 -0.94
C ARG A 238 6.21 -17.54 0.10
N ALA A 239 6.81 -17.02 1.16
CA ALA A 239 6.12 -16.13 2.10
C ALA A 239 6.43 -14.67 1.73
N LEU A 240 5.39 -13.92 1.39
CA LEU A 240 5.52 -12.54 0.95
C LEU A 240 5.26 -11.58 2.12
N ASP A 241 6.23 -10.69 2.34
CA ASP A 241 6.11 -9.59 3.29
C ASP A 241 5.19 -8.50 2.71
N GLY A 242 4.22 -8.02 3.49
CA GLY A 242 3.36 -6.92 3.09
C GLY A 242 3.85 -5.55 3.55
N SER A 243 5.00 -5.49 4.20
CA SER A 243 5.61 -4.25 4.66
C SER A 243 5.91 -3.31 3.49
N TRP A 244 5.70 -2.01 3.69
CA TRP A 244 5.99 -1.03 2.66
C TRP A 244 6.26 0.35 3.25
N TRP A 245 6.91 1.19 2.46
CA TRP A 245 7.10 2.60 2.73
C TRP A 245 6.70 3.42 1.50
N GLY A 246 6.40 4.70 1.71
CA GLY A 246 6.03 5.57 0.61
C GLY A 246 5.91 7.03 0.96
N LEU A 247 5.54 7.79 -0.06
CA LEU A 247 5.12 9.18 0.03
C LEU A 247 3.68 9.24 0.54
N ASP A 248 3.42 10.20 1.39
CA ASP A 248 2.15 10.46 2.02
C ASP A 248 1.74 11.91 1.75
N ILE A 249 0.64 12.08 1.02
CA ILE A 249 0.06 13.38 0.69
C ILE A 249 -1.34 13.44 1.28
N ARG A 250 -1.65 14.50 2.02
CA ARG A 250 -2.96 14.65 2.66
C ARG A 250 -3.49 16.06 2.51
N LEU A 251 -4.79 16.13 2.27
CA LEU A 251 -5.56 17.34 2.49
C LEU A 251 -6.27 17.20 3.83
N ILE A 252 -6.10 18.20 4.68
CA ILE A 252 -6.66 18.27 6.03
C ILE A 252 -7.78 19.28 6.00
N LEU A 253 -8.99 18.83 6.26
CA LEU A 253 -10.19 19.65 6.33
C LEU A 253 -10.52 19.90 7.80
N HIS A 254 -10.72 21.16 8.15
CA HIS A 254 -11.19 21.61 9.45
C HIS A 254 -12.72 21.51 9.47
#